data_AF-A0A9Q0WFB4-F1
#
_entry.id   AF-A0A9Q0WFB4-F1
#
_cell.length_a   1.000
_cell.length_b   1.000
_cell.length_c   1.000
_cell.angle_alpha   90.00
_cell.angle_beta   90.00
_cell.angle_gamma   90.00
#
_symmetry.space_group_name_H-M   'P 1'
#
loop_
_entity.id
_entity.type
_entity.pdbx_description
1 polymer ?
#
loop_
_entity_poly.entity_id
_entity_poly.type
_entity_poly.pdbx_seq_one_letter_code
_entity_poly.pdbx_strand_id
1 'polypeptide(L)'
;MCFIPRLYVLFQDYSISILLPSADQYDIEVGHFDQEVRNAKRQQLLSNVLMVVHDAYDTMLMHLYSNTVKSFKTSLEQSLNEGREYDASIHLCSQSCLREFDEGCEDAAIQQSGWNANKFRKRLICNMLSEMMAKYENQITHAIGNTIESLLEASERNTWALVRDVFECNTEKAISEFSDAAASFELRSSEIDTKFQHLREFARNLLEMKAREEADAGRVLKRMMDRSKQVFDNYENSISWYKWTTETNLDEIERKALSKSLRILSIMAAIRYDEMPDQIENVLYSSLMDRIVLNPSLQKTPMEAELDPLALDTWEEVTVGEYVS
;
A
#
# COMPACT_ATOMS: atom_id res chain seq x y z
N MET A 1 -29.36 8.45 -12.89
CA MET A 1 -29.43 9.25 -11.65
C MET A 1 -29.70 10.70 -12.07
N CYS A 2 -30.95 11.15 -12.14
CA CYS A 2 -31.30 12.48 -12.73
C CYS A 2 -32.28 13.30 -11.87
N PHE A 3 -32.24 13.17 -10.54
CA PHE A 3 -33.17 13.87 -9.65
C PHE A 3 -32.54 15.02 -8.83
N ILE A 4 -31.23 15.20 -8.91
CA ILE A 4 -30.47 16.14 -8.09
C ILE A 4 -30.50 17.60 -8.60
N PRO A 5 -30.47 17.90 -9.93
CA PRO A 5 -30.41 19.30 -10.41
C PRO A 5 -31.59 20.17 -9.98
N ARG A 6 -32.77 19.56 -9.79
CA ARG A 6 -33.97 20.31 -9.41
C ARG A 6 -33.91 20.87 -8.00
N LEU A 7 -33.17 20.27 -7.08
CA LEU A 7 -33.24 20.64 -5.67
C LEU A 7 -32.45 21.92 -5.37
N TYR A 8 -31.35 22.15 -6.08
CA TYR A 8 -30.47 23.31 -5.91
C TYR A 8 -31.04 24.57 -6.55
N VAL A 9 -31.58 24.43 -7.76
CA VAL A 9 -32.34 25.51 -8.43
C VAL A 9 -33.55 25.93 -7.59
N LEU A 10 -34.29 24.98 -7.02
CA LEU A 10 -35.41 25.28 -6.13
C LEU A 10 -34.97 26.01 -4.85
N PHE A 11 -33.77 25.73 -4.33
CA PHE A 11 -33.23 26.46 -3.18
C PHE A 11 -32.95 27.92 -3.53
N GLN A 12 -32.36 28.18 -4.70
CA GLN A 12 -32.11 29.55 -5.16
C GLN A 12 -33.43 30.32 -5.32
N ASP A 13 -34.41 29.74 -6.02
CA ASP A 13 -35.73 30.33 -6.22
C ASP A 13 -36.44 30.59 -4.88
N TYR A 14 -36.38 29.64 -3.96
CA TYR A 14 -36.98 29.75 -2.64
C TYR A 14 -36.32 30.85 -1.79
N SER A 15 -34.99 30.95 -1.83
CA SER A 15 -34.23 31.98 -1.10
C SER A 15 -34.58 33.39 -1.60
N ILE A 16 -34.70 33.57 -2.91
CA ILE A 16 -35.14 34.82 -3.53
C ILE A 16 -36.60 35.13 -3.12
N SER A 17 -37.47 34.12 -3.11
CA SER A 17 -38.88 34.25 -2.72
C SER A 17 -39.11 34.57 -1.24
N ILE A 18 -38.12 34.36 -0.36
CA ILE A 18 -38.18 34.79 1.04
C ILE A 18 -37.65 36.22 1.18
N LEU A 19 -36.51 36.52 0.55
CA LEU A 19 -35.80 37.78 0.71
C LEU A 19 -36.58 38.98 0.14
N LEU A 20 -37.18 38.86 -1.04
CA LEU A 20 -37.90 39.98 -1.68
C LEU A 20 -39.21 40.32 -0.94
N PRO A 21 -40.13 39.38 -0.68
CA PRO A 21 -41.41 39.71 -0.06
C PRO A 21 -41.29 40.12 1.41
N SER A 22 -40.31 39.58 2.15
CA SER A 22 -40.08 39.97 3.55
C SER A 22 -39.63 41.44 3.67
N ALA A 23 -38.86 41.92 2.71
CA ALA A 23 -38.45 43.32 2.63
C ALA A 23 -39.62 44.22 2.26
N ASP A 24 -40.40 43.84 1.25
CA ASP A 24 -41.55 44.63 0.78
C ASP A 24 -42.66 44.73 1.83
N GLN A 25 -43.02 43.62 2.48
CA GLN A 25 -44.04 43.59 3.53
C GLN A 25 -43.63 44.45 4.73
N TYR A 26 -42.35 44.39 5.11
CA TYR A 26 -41.81 45.23 6.16
C TYR A 26 -41.97 46.71 5.80
N ASP A 27 -41.55 47.11 4.59
CA ASP A 27 -41.58 48.51 4.14
C ASP A 27 -43.00 49.09 4.09
N ILE A 28 -44.02 48.25 3.79
CA ILE A 28 -45.44 48.63 3.84
C ILE A 28 -45.91 48.87 5.30
N GLU A 29 -45.62 47.95 6.21
CA GLU A 29 -46.17 47.98 7.58
C GLU A 29 -45.59 49.12 8.42
N VAL A 30 -44.31 49.45 8.24
CA VAL A 30 -43.62 50.41 9.11
C VAL A 30 -43.61 51.86 8.58
N GLY A 31 -44.25 52.14 7.43
CA GLY A 31 -44.18 53.43 6.73
C GLY A 31 -44.56 54.68 7.55
N HIS A 32 -45.19 54.52 8.71
CA HIS A 32 -45.59 55.60 9.62
C HIS A 32 -44.55 55.92 10.73
N PHE A 33 -43.49 55.11 10.88
CA PHE A 33 -42.43 55.33 11.89
C PHE A 33 -41.36 56.35 11.44
N ASP A 34 -40.37 56.59 12.31
CA ASP A 34 -39.20 57.37 11.95
C ASP A 34 -38.31 56.63 10.93
N GLN A 35 -37.75 57.36 9.95
CA GLN A 35 -36.98 56.78 8.85
C GLN A 35 -35.69 56.10 9.32
N GLU A 36 -34.98 56.67 10.31
CA GLU A 36 -33.73 56.09 10.81
C GLU A 36 -34.01 54.78 11.56
N VAL A 37 -35.06 54.77 12.38
CA VAL A 37 -35.50 53.57 13.11
C VAL A 37 -35.94 52.47 12.15
N ARG A 38 -36.71 52.80 11.10
CA ARG A 38 -37.08 51.85 10.04
C ARG A 38 -35.87 51.25 9.36
N ASN A 39 -34.93 52.10 8.92
CA ASN A 39 -33.75 51.65 8.21
C ASN A 39 -32.91 50.69 9.08
N ALA A 40 -32.72 51.02 10.35
CA ALA A 40 -31.98 50.16 11.28
C ALA A 40 -32.66 48.80 11.48
N LYS A 41 -33.99 48.79 11.65
CA LYS A 41 -34.77 47.55 11.86
C LYS A 41 -34.91 46.71 10.59
N ARG A 42 -35.01 47.34 9.42
CA ARG A 42 -34.95 46.68 8.11
C ARG A 42 -33.62 45.95 7.92
N GLN A 43 -32.50 46.60 8.24
CA GLN A 43 -31.18 45.97 8.17
C GLN A 43 -31.05 44.80 9.14
N GLN A 44 -31.59 44.93 10.37
CA GLN A 44 -31.62 43.84 11.34
C GLN A 44 -32.43 42.63 10.83
N LEU A 45 -33.62 42.85 10.25
CA LEU A 45 -34.45 41.80 9.67
C LEU A 45 -33.72 41.09 8.53
N LEU A 46 -33.18 41.85 7.57
CA LEU A 46 -32.45 41.30 6.44
C LEU A 46 -31.22 40.51 6.87
N SER A 47 -30.47 41.00 7.87
CA SER A 47 -29.33 40.26 8.42
C SER A 47 -29.74 38.93 9.05
N ASN A 48 -30.88 38.88 9.76
CA ASN A 48 -31.37 37.64 10.36
C ASN A 48 -31.84 36.64 9.30
N VAL A 49 -32.59 37.10 8.29
CA VAL A 49 -33.02 36.24 7.17
C VAL A 49 -31.79 35.73 6.41
N LEU A 50 -30.80 36.59 6.17
CA LEU A 50 -29.57 36.24 5.48
C LEU A 50 -28.76 35.16 6.22
N MET A 51 -28.71 35.19 7.57
CA MET A 51 -28.09 34.10 8.35
C MET A 51 -28.80 32.77 8.13
N VAL A 52 -30.13 32.74 8.20
CA VAL A 52 -30.89 31.48 8.01
C VAL A 52 -30.69 30.92 6.61
N VAL A 53 -30.69 31.79 5.59
CA VAL A 53 -30.43 31.39 4.20
C VAL A 53 -28.98 30.92 4.03
N HIS A 54 -28.01 31.54 4.71
CA HIS A 54 -26.61 31.10 4.69
C HIS A 54 -26.43 29.71 5.32
N ASP A 55 -27.06 29.45 6.47
CA ASP A 55 -26.99 28.14 7.12
C ASP A 55 -27.58 27.02 6.24
N ALA A 56 -28.66 27.34 5.53
CA ALA A 56 -29.25 26.42 4.56
C ALA A 56 -28.34 26.20 3.35
N TYR A 57 -27.67 27.26 2.85
CA TYR A 57 -26.66 27.17 1.80
C TYR A 57 -25.48 26.27 2.21
N ASP A 58 -24.91 26.46 3.41
CA ASP A 58 -23.83 25.63 3.94
C ASP A 58 -24.24 24.16 4.07
N THR A 59 -25.47 23.90 4.54
CA THR A 59 -26.04 22.55 4.62
C THR A 59 -26.12 21.89 3.24
N MET A 60 -26.51 22.67 2.23
CA MET A 60 -26.62 22.20 0.86
C MET A 60 -25.26 21.89 0.23
N LEU A 61 -24.27 22.76 0.44
CA LEU A 61 -22.88 22.50 0.05
C LEU A 61 -22.31 21.26 0.75
N MET A 62 -22.62 21.05 2.03
CA MET A 62 -22.21 19.86 2.76
C MET A 62 -22.82 18.58 2.17
N HIS A 63 -24.08 18.64 1.76
CA HIS A 63 -24.77 17.51 1.12
C HIS A 63 -24.18 17.21 -0.27
N LEU A 64 -23.96 18.24 -1.09
CA LEU A 64 -23.25 18.15 -2.38
C LEU A 64 -21.89 17.48 -2.19
N TYR A 65 -21.06 18.04 -1.32
CA TYR A 65 -19.75 17.50 -0.94
C TYR A 65 -19.82 16.01 -0.57
N SER A 66 -20.73 15.65 0.34
CA SER A 66 -20.83 14.28 0.85
C SER A 66 -21.25 13.29 -0.24
N ASN A 67 -22.18 13.69 -1.10
CA ASN A 67 -22.64 12.86 -2.22
C ASN A 67 -21.54 12.69 -3.27
N THR A 68 -20.81 13.76 -3.60
CA THR A 68 -19.71 13.69 -4.56
C THR A 68 -18.59 12.79 -4.04
N VAL A 69 -18.18 12.91 -2.77
CA VAL A 69 -17.19 12.01 -2.15
C VAL A 69 -17.64 10.56 -2.23
N LYS A 70 -18.92 10.29 -1.90
CA LYS A 70 -19.47 8.94 -1.95
C LYS A 70 -19.49 8.38 -3.38
N SER A 71 -19.93 9.18 -4.35
CA SER A 71 -19.96 8.81 -5.77
C SER A 71 -18.57 8.47 -6.30
N PHE A 72 -17.58 9.31 -5.95
CA PHE A 72 -16.19 9.12 -6.30
C PHE A 72 -15.64 7.81 -5.74
N LYS A 73 -15.87 7.54 -4.44
CA LYS A 73 -15.44 6.30 -3.80
C LYS A 73 -16.05 5.05 -4.46
N THR A 74 -17.35 5.04 -4.70
CA THR A 74 -18.02 3.93 -5.38
C THR A 74 -17.48 3.70 -6.79
N SER A 75 -17.20 4.78 -7.53
CA SER A 75 -16.61 4.69 -8.87
C SER A 75 -15.17 4.17 -8.84
N LEU A 76 -14.36 4.59 -7.85
CA LEU A 76 -13.02 4.05 -7.62
C LEU A 76 -13.07 2.55 -7.30
N GLU A 77 -13.97 2.11 -6.43
CA GLU A 77 -14.17 0.69 -6.09
C GLU A 77 -14.65 -0.13 -7.29
N GLN A 78 -15.54 0.42 -8.13
CA GLN A 78 -16.01 -0.28 -9.33
C GLN A 78 -14.92 -0.45 -10.38
N SER A 79 -14.09 0.59 -10.58
CA SER A 79 -12.95 0.51 -11.52
C SER A 79 -11.95 -0.59 -11.14
N LEU A 80 -11.85 -0.93 -9.85
CA LEU A 80 -11.00 -2.02 -9.35
C LEU A 80 -11.50 -3.40 -9.78
N ASN A 81 -12.82 -3.61 -9.78
CA ASN A 81 -13.43 -4.90 -10.09
C ASN A 81 -13.48 -5.19 -11.60
N GLU A 82 -13.46 -4.15 -12.43
CA GLU A 82 -13.76 -4.28 -13.86
C GLU A 82 -12.52 -4.33 -14.76
N GLY A 83 -11.31 -4.20 -14.21
CA GLY A 83 -10.04 -4.41 -14.93
C GLY A 83 -9.82 -3.56 -16.18
N ARG A 84 -10.59 -2.47 -16.36
CA ARG A 84 -10.44 -1.51 -17.49
C ARG A 84 -9.09 -0.78 -17.41
N GLU A 85 -8.66 -0.18 -18.53
CA GLU A 85 -7.54 0.77 -18.55
C GLU A 85 -7.72 1.77 -17.39
N TYR A 86 -6.87 1.57 -16.40
CA TYR A 86 -7.17 1.85 -15.00
C TYR A 86 -7.12 3.36 -14.72
N ASP A 87 -6.18 4.03 -15.38
CA ASP A 87 -5.82 5.43 -15.16
C ASP A 87 -6.82 6.37 -15.83
N ALA A 88 -7.21 6.03 -17.07
CA ALA A 88 -8.23 6.76 -17.81
C ALA A 88 -9.56 6.78 -17.04
N SER A 89 -9.89 5.68 -16.36
CA SER A 89 -11.13 5.57 -15.56
C SER A 89 -11.10 6.45 -14.31
N ILE A 90 -9.96 6.53 -13.61
CA ILE A 90 -9.81 7.37 -12.42
C ILE A 90 -9.84 8.85 -12.82
N HIS A 91 -9.07 9.24 -13.84
CA HIS A 91 -9.04 10.61 -14.34
C HIS A 91 -10.45 11.10 -14.74
N LEU A 92 -11.18 10.31 -15.54
CA LEU A 92 -12.54 10.64 -15.96
C LEU A 92 -13.51 10.74 -14.78
N CYS A 93 -13.37 9.86 -13.78
CA CYS A 93 -14.17 9.90 -12.56
C CYS A 93 -13.91 11.19 -11.76
N SER A 94 -12.64 11.53 -11.52
CA SER A 94 -12.24 12.77 -10.83
C SER A 94 -12.84 14.00 -11.52
N GLN A 95 -12.68 14.09 -12.85
CA GLN A 95 -13.20 15.21 -13.63
C GLN A 95 -14.73 15.31 -13.58
N SER A 96 -15.44 14.17 -13.72
CA SER A 96 -16.90 14.17 -13.66
C SER A 96 -17.41 14.60 -12.28
N CYS A 97 -16.80 14.08 -11.21
CA CYS A 97 -17.20 14.43 -9.85
C CYS A 97 -16.93 15.90 -9.52
N LEU A 98 -15.80 16.46 -9.95
CA LEU A 98 -15.53 17.90 -9.77
C LEU A 98 -16.54 18.76 -10.52
N ARG A 99 -16.86 18.39 -11.78
CA ARG A 99 -17.86 19.10 -12.59
C ARG A 99 -19.24 19.06 -11.95
N GLU A 100 -19.70 17.88 -11.53
CA GLU A 100 -21.01 17.73 -10.86
C GLU A 100 -21.09 18.56 -9.57
N PHE A 101 -19.98 18.65 -8.83
CA PHE A 101 -19.91 19.51 -7.65
C PHE A 101 -19.96 20.99 -8.01
N ASP A 102 -19.20 21.42 -9.03
CA ASP A 102 -19.16 22.82 -9.46
C ASP A 102 -20.51 23.28 -10.02
N GLU A 103 -21.13 22.49 -10.90
CA GLU A 103 -22.48 22.74 -11.41
C GLU A 103 -23.52 22.83 -10.28
N GLY A 104 -23.47 21.91 -9.31
CA GLY A 104 -24.34 21.97 -8.14
C GLY A 104 -24.12 23.20 -7.26
N CYS A 105 -22.89 23.71 -7.19
CA CYS A 105 -22.56 24.95 -6.48
C CYS A 105 -23.05 26.19 -7.23
N GLU A 106 -22.99 26.18 -8.56
CA GLU A 106 -23.52 27.25 -9.41
C GLU A 106 -25.05 27.34 -9.31
N ASP A 107 -25.74 26.20 -9.37
CA ASP A 107 -27.20 26.11 -9.17
C ASP A 107 -27.64 26.59 -7.79
N ALA A 108 -26.75 26.51 -6.80
CA ALA A 108 -26.97 26.94 -5.42
C ALA A 108 -26.63 28.42 -5.18
N ALA A 109 -25.98 29.09 -6.13
CA ALA A 109 -25.35 30.38 -5.90
C ALA A 109 -26.37 31.53 -5.87
N ILE A 110 -26.31 32.34 -4.81
CA ILE A 110 -27.08 33.58 -4.71
C ILE A 110 -26.20 34.74 -5.18
N GLN A 111 -26.40 35.21 -6.43
CA GLN A 111 -25.53 36.20 -7.08
C GLN A 111 -25.26 37.47 -6.25
N GLN A 112 -26.20 37.89 -5.39
CA GLN A 112 -26.11 39.12 -4.62
C GLN A 112 -25.38 38.97 -3.27
N SER A 113 -25.04 37.74 -2.84
CA SER A 113 -24.54 37.48 -1.48
C SER A 113 -23.01 37.48 -1.34
N GLY A 114 -22.27 37.27 -2.43
CA GLY A 114 -20.82 37.10 -2.41
C GLY A 114 -20.33 35.78 -1.78
N TRP A 115 -21.24 34.83 -1.51
CA TRP A 115 -20.90 33.53 -0.96
C TRP A 115 -20.18 32.66 -1.99
N ASN A 116 -19.25 31.80 -1.53
CA ASN A 116 -18.51 30.91 -2.42
C ASN A 116 -18.27 29.54 -1.78
N ALA A 117 -18.22 28.52 -2.64
CA ALA A 117 -18.01 27.13 -2.25
C ALA A 117 -16.52 26.73 -2.14
N ASN A 118 -15.57 27.68 -2.24
CA ASN A 118 -14.14 27.38 -2.35
C ASN A 118 -13.61 26.50 -1.20
N LYS A 119 -14.11 26.72 0.02
CA LYS A 119 -13.74 25.91 1.20
C LYS A 119 -14.15 24.45 1.01
N PHE A 120 -15.37 24.21 0.54
CA PHE A 120 -15.88 22.86 0.28
C PHE A 120 -15.20 22.21 -0.92
N ARG A 121 -14.95 22.98 -1.99
CA ARG A 121 -14.20 22.52 -3.17
C ARG A 121 -12.79 22.06 -2.81
N LYS A 122 -12.02 22.86 -2.07
CA LYS A 122 -10.67 22.48 -1.60
C LYS A 122 -10.70 21.23 -0.75
N ARG A 123 -11.68 21.13 0.16
CA ARG A 123 -11.87 19.94 1.00
C ARG A 123 -12.19 18.70 0.15
N LEU A 124 -13.03 18.85 -0.89
CA LEU A 124 -13.40 17.77 -1.80
C LEU A 124 -12.17 17.22 -2.51
N ILE A 125 -11.34 18.10 -3.08
CA ILE A 125 -10.08 17.74 -3.75
C ILE A 125 -9.15 16.98 -2.79
N CYS A 126 -8.95 17.47 -1.57
CA CYS A 126 -8.11 16.78 -0.58
C CYS A 126 -8.62 15.36 -0.27
N ASN A 127 -9.94 15.19 -0.16
CA ASN A 127 -10.56 13.90 0.11
C ASN A 127 -10.42 12.95 -1.08
N MET A 128 -10.68 13.41 -2.30
CA MET A 128 -10.50 12.61 -3.52
C MET A 128 -9.05 12.14 -3.68
N LEU A 129 -8.08 13.04 -3.45
CA LEU A 129 -6.66 12.68 -3.48
C LEU A 129 -6.29 11.64 -2.43
N SER A 130 -6.87 11.72 -1.23
CA SER A 130 -6.62 10.75 -0.17
C SER A 130 -7.19 9.37 -0.52
N GLU A 131 -8.39 9.31 -1.11
CA GLU A 131 -8.98 8.05 -1.60
C GLU A 131 -8.16 7.47 -2.77
N MET A 132 -7.65 8.30 -3.66
CA MET A 132 -6.74 7.87 -4.74
C MET A 132 -5.42 7.34 -4.18
N MET A 133 -4.80 8.03 -3.23
CA MET A 133 -3.57 7.59 -2.57
C MET A 133 -3.74 6.21 -1.93
N ALA A 134 -4.79 6.04 -1.12
CA ALA A 134 -5.10 4.75 -0.50
C ALA A 134 -5.29 3.64 -1.55
N LYS A 135 -5.85 3.97 -2.71
CA LYS A 135 -5.99 3.03 -3.83
C LYS A 135 -4.63 2.62 -4.41
N TYR A 136 -3.74 3.56 -4.71
CA TYR A 136 -2.41 3.25 -5.24
C TYR A 136 -1.55 2.50 -4.21
N GLU A 137 -1.68 2.81 -2.92
CA GLU A 137 -1.06 2.04 -1.83
C GLU A 137 -1.52 0.58 -1.82
N ASN A 138 -2.82 0.33 -2.01
CA ASN A 138 -3.36 -1.03 -2.14
C ASN A 138 -2.85 -1.75 -3.40
N GLN A 139 -2.72 -1.05 -4.53
CA GLN A 139 -2.18 -1.60 -5.78
C GLN A 139 -0.72 -2.01 -5.59
N ILE A 140 0.10 -1.16 -4.99
CA ILE A 140 1.49 -1.46 -4.62
C ILE A 140 1.52 -2.69 -3.70
N THR A 141 0.65 -2.72 -2.68
CA THR A 141 0.54 -3.85 -1.74
C THR A 141 0.25 -5.16 -2.44
N HIS A 142 -0.70 -5.18 -3.37
CA HIS A 142 -1.08 -6.37 -4.11
C HIS A 142 0.00 -6.82 -5.11
N ALA A 143 0.59 -5.89 -5.86
CA ALA A 143 1.58 -6.19 -6.88
C ALA A 143 2.92 -6.62 -6.27
N ILE A 144 3.37 -5.94 -5.22
CA ILE A 144 4.68 -6.19 -4.61
C ILE A 144 4.60 -7.34 -3.60
N GLY A 145 3.54 -7.40 -2.78
CA GLY A 145 3.45 -8.34 -1.65
C GLY A 145 3.64 -9.80 -2.04
N ASN A 146 2.84 -10.29 -2.99
CA ASN A 146 2.90 -11.69 -3.44
C ASN A 146 4.19 -11.98 -4.23
N THR A 147 4.67 -11.00 -5.01
CA THR A 147 5.87 -11.19 -5.82
C THR A 147 7.12 -11.27 -4.96
N ILE A 148 7.23 -10.45 -3.91
CA ILE A 148 8.34 -10.58 -2.94
C ILE A 148 8.34 -11.95 -2.28
N GLU A 149 7.18 -12.42 -1.81
CA GLU A 149 7.07 -13.73 -1.14
C GLU A 149 7.58 -14.85 -2.06
N SER A 150 7.11 -14.90 -3.31
CA SER A 150 7.56 -15.90 -4.29
C SER A 150 9.04 -15.80 -4.68
N LEU A 151 9.57 -14.58 -4.83
CA LEU A 151 11.00 -14.37 -5.13
C LEU A 151 11.91 -14.79 -3.97
N LEU A 152 11.48 -14.50 -2.75
CA LEU A 152 12.17 -14.90 -1.53
C LEU A 152 12.09 -16.43 -1.33
N GLU A 153 10.95 -17.05 -1.62
CA GLU A 153 10.80 -18.51 -1.60
C GLU A 153 11.70 -19.22 -2.63
N ALA A 154 11.84 -18.66 -3.84
CA ALA A 154 12.73 -19.20 -4.86
C ALA A 154 14.21 -19.21 -4.41
N SER A 155 14.63 -18.21 -3.63
CA SER A 155 15.98 -18.09 -3.03
C SER A 155 17.11 -18.26 -4.07
N GLU A 156 16.96 -17.61 -5.22
CA GLU A 156 17.95 -17.55 -6.28
C GLU A 156 19.04 -16.51 -6.01
N ARG A 157 20.11 -16.49 -6.82
CA ARG A 157 21.32 -15.69 -6.52
C ARG A 157 21.05 -14.20 -6.74
N ASN A 158 20.15 -13.94 -7.67
CA ASN A 158 19.66 -12.65 -8.10
C ASN A 158 18.34 -12.26 -7.40
N THR A 159 17.89 -12.97 -6.35
CA THR A 159 16.61 -12.69 -5.67
C THR A 159 16.48 -11.20 -5.32
N TRP A 160 17.48 -10.61 -4.65
CA TRP A 160 17.43 -9.19 -4.28
C TRP A 160 17.47 -8.23 -5.47
N ALA A 161 18.13 -8.59 -6.57
CA ALA A 161 18.12 -7.80 -7.81
C ALA A 161 16.73 -7.81 -8.46
N LEU A 162 16.07 -8.97 -8.52
CA LEU A 162 14.71 -9.10 -9.02
C LEU A 162 13.70 -8.37 -8.13
N VAL A 163 13.87 -8.45 -6.80
CA VAL A 163 13.02 -7.72 -5.84
C VAL A 163 13.13 -6.21 -6.07
N ARG A 164 14.33 -5.67 -6.32
CA ARG A 164 14.50 -4.25 -6.66
C ARG A 164 13.83 -3.86 -7.96
N ASP A 165 14.02 -4.63 -9.01
CA ASP A 165 13.43 -4.34 -10.32
C ASP A 165 11.89 -4.32 -10.25
N VAL A 166 11.30 -5.33 -9.59
CA VAL A 166 9.84 -5.36 -9.32
C VAL A 166 9.40 -4.16 -8.49
N PHE A 167 10.16 -3.83 -7.45
CA PHE A 167 9.84 -2.71 -6.57
C PHE A 167 9.86 -1.36 -7.31
N GLU A 168 10.95 -1.07 -8.02
CA GLU A 168 11.15 0.19 -8.74
C GLU A 168 10.12 0.34 -9.86
N CYS A 169 9.92 -0.72 -10.66
CA CYS A 169 8.95 -0.71 -11.75
C CYS A 169 7.52 -0.47 -11.26
N ASN A 170 7.07 -1.15 -10.20
CA ASN A 170 5.71 -0.97 -9.67
C ASN A 170 5.54 0.38 -8.96
N THR A 171 6.56 0.86 -8.26
CA THR A 171 6.50 2.15 -7.56
C THR A 171 6.47 3.31 -8.55
N GLU A 172 7.35 3.32 -9.55
CA GLU A 172 7.37 4.36 -10.59
C GLU A 172 6.12 4.33 -11.45
N LYS A 173 5.59 3.12 -11.74
CA LYS A 173 4.28 2.97 -12.41
C LYS A 173 3.17 3.63 -11.59
N ALA A 174 3.02 3.30 -10.31
CA ALA A 174 2.00 3.90 -9.45
C ALA A 174 2.15 5.43 -9.33
N ILE A 175 3.37 5.94 -9.29
CA ILE A 175 3.65 7.39 -9.27
C ILE A 175 3.21 8.05 -10.58
N SER A 176 3.52 7.45 -11.73
CA SER A 176 3.11 7.96 -13.06
C SER A 176 1.60 7.97 -13.19
N GLU A 177 0.94 6.87 -12.85
CA GLU A 177 -0.53 6.74 -12.90
C GLU A 177 -1.21 7.76 -11.98
N PHE A 178 -0.69 7.93 -10.75
CA PHE A 178 -1.19 8.95 -9.82
C PHE A 178 -0.99 10.36 -10.38
N SER A 179 0.16 10.64 -10.98
CA SER A 179 0.46 11.95 -11.60
C SER A 179 -0.55 12.29 -12.69
N ASP A 180 -0.84 11.35 -13.59
CA ASP A 180 -1.78 11.55 -14.69
C ASP A 180 -3.21 11.77 -14.17
N ALA A 181 -3.63 10.98 -13.18
CA ALA A 181 -4.95 11.14 -12.56
C ALA A 181 -5.06 12.45 -11.75
N ALA A 182 -3.96 12.87 -11.12
CA ALA A 182 -3.90 14.09 -10.31
C ALA A 182 -3.85 15.38 -11.15
N ALA A 183 -3.51 15.29 -12.44
CA ALA A 183 -3.46 16.43 -13.35
C ALA A 183 -4.79 17.22 -13.41
N SER A 184 -5.91 16.56 -13.13
CA SER A 184 -7.25 17.16 -13.09
C SER A 184 -7.49 18.14 -11.93
N PHE A 185 -6.67 18.11 -10.87
CA PHE A 185 -6.89 18.87 -9.64
C PHE A 185 -6.14 20.21 -9.55
N GLU A 186 -5.41 20.61 -10.61
CA GLU A 186 -4.62 21.86 -10.66
C GLU A 186 -3.74 22.09 -9.41
N LEU A 187 -3.11 21.03 -8.91
CA LEU A 187 -2.32 21.07 -7.69
C LEU A 187 -0.99 21.79 -7.90
N ARG A 188 -0.44 22.36 -6.81
CA ARG A 188 0.92 22.88 -6.80
C ARG A 188 1.91 21.72 -6.88
N SER A 189 3.04 21.95 -7.56
CA SER A 189 4.12 20.95 -7.68
C SER A 189 4.55 20.40 -6.32
N SER A 190 4.75 21.28 -5.32
CA SER A 190 5.14 20.87 -3.97
C SER A 190 4.12 19.96 -3.28
N GLU A 191 2.82 20.10 -3.57
CA GLU A 191 1.79 19.24 -2.99
C GLU A 191 1.81 17.86 -3.63
N ILE A 192 1.98 17.79 -4.95
CA ILE A 192 2.15 16.53 -5.68
C ILE A 192 3.44 15.83 -5.24
N ASP A 193 4.55 16.56 -5.08
CA ASP A 193 5.84 16.02 -4.66
C ASP A 193 5.74 15.33 -3.28
N THR A 194 4.99 15.93 -2.33
CA THR A 194 4.77 15.29 -1.02
C THR A 194 4.01 13.96 -1.14
N LYS A 195 3.10 13.83 -2.10
CA LYS A 195 2.37 12.59 -2.36
C LYS A 195 3.25 11.54 -3.02
N PHE A 196 4.11 11.95 -3.96
CA PHE A 196 5.11 11.05 -4.55
C PHE A 196 6.08 10.50 -3.50
N GLN A 197 6.56 11.35 -2.59
CA GLN A 197 7.41 10.89 -1.49
C GLN A 197 6.68 9.93 -0.56
N HIS A 198 5.40 10.18 -0.26
CA HIS A 198 4.58 9.26 0.53
C HIS A 198 4.46 7.88 -0.13
N LEU A 199 4.21 7.81 -1.44
CA LEU A 199 4.14 6.52 -2.16
C LEU A 199 5.47 5.77 -2.14
N ARG A 200 6.60 6.47 -2.34
CA ARG A 200 7.94 5.85 -2.25
C ARG A 200 8.24 5.31 -0.86
N GLU A 201 7.91 6.08 0.17
CA GLU A 201 8.11 5.70 1.57
C GLU A 201 7.19 4.54 1.97
N PHE A 202 5.92 4.57 1.57
CA PHE A 202 4.97 3.48 1.78
C PHE A 202 5.47 2.19 1.14
N ALA A 203 5.89 2.24 -0.13
CA ALA A 203 6.44 1.08 -0.82
C ALA A 203 7.67 0.53 -0.06
N ARG A 204 8.62 1.41 0.32
CA ARG A 204 9.83 1.01 1.06
C ARG A 204 9.49 0.30 2.37
N ASN A 205 8.56 0.86 3.15
CA ASN A 205 8.09 0.27 4.40
C ASN A 205 7.41 -1.08 4.18
N LEU A 206 6.63 -1.23 3.11
CA LEU A 206 6.01 -2.50 2.73
C LEU A 206 7.06 -3.56 2.39
N LEU A 207 8.08 -3.20 1.59
CA LEU A 207 9.19 -4.08 1.25
C LEU A 207 9.91 -4.56 2.52
N GLU A 208 10.23 -3.64 3.44
CA GLU A 208 10.89 -3.97 4.70
C GLU A 208 10.03 -4.90 5.56
N MET A 209 8.74 -4.57 5.72
CA MET A 209 7.79 -5.38 6.47
C MET A 209 7.71 -6.81 5.90
N LYS A 210 7.54 -6.95 4.58
CA LYS A 210 7.45 -8.25 3.92
C LYS A 210 8.75 -9.05 4.02
N ALA A 211 9.89 -8.40 3.81
CA ALA A 211 11.18 -9.05 3.97
C ALA A 211 11.40 -9.56 5.41
N ARG A 212 10.97 -8.79 6.43
CA ARG A 212 11.05 -9.20 7.84
C ARG A 212 10.10 -10.35 8.17
N GLU A 213 8.87 -10.35 7.64
CA GLU A 213 7.94 -11.47 7.77
C GLU A 213 8.54 -12.76 7.21
N GLU A 214 9.21 -12.66 6.06
CA GLU A 214 9.82 -13.80 5.37
C GLU A 214 11.15 -14.27 5.99
N ALA A 215 11.83 -13.38 6.70
CA ALA A 215 13.04 -13.66 7.46
C ALA A 215 12.76 -14.23 8.87
N ASP A 216 11.50 -14.52 9.22
CA ASP A 216 11.17 -15.21 10.47
C ASP A 216 11.95 -16.52 10.60
N ALA A 217 12.56 -16.75 11.76
CA ALA A 217 13.45 -17.88 11.99
C ALA A 217 12.77 -19.23 11.73
N GLY A 218 11.49 -19.36 12.08
CA GLY A 218 10.71 -20.58 11.81
C GLY A 218 10.49 -20.81 10.33
N ARG A 219 10.16 -19.76 9.57
CA ARG A 219 10.01 -19.83 8.11
C ARG A 219 11.33 -20.14 7.41
N VAL A 220 12.41 -19.46 7.81
CA VAL A 220 13.75 -19.68 7.24
C VAL A 220 14.20 -21.11 7.49
N LEU A 221 14.10 -21.61 8.73
CA LEU A 221 14.48 -22.99 9.05
C LEU A 221 13.67 -24.01 8.25
N LYS A 222 12.35 -23.83 8.17
CA LYS A 222 11.49 -24.70 7.37
C LYS A 222 11.94 -24.74 5.90
N ARG A 223 12.22 -23.57 5.29
CA ARG A 223 12.69 -23.48 3.90
C ARG A 223 14.04 -24.14 3.69
N MET A 224 14.97 -23.97 4.63
CA MET A 224 16.25 -24.67 4.62
C MET A 224 16.04 -26.19 4.62
N MET A 225 15.17 -26.70 5.48
CA MET A 225 14.84 -28.12 5.53
C MET A 225 14.18 -28.63 4.23
N ASP A 226 13.19 -27.91 3.71
CA ASP A 226 12.47 -28.28 2.49
C ASP A 226 13.41 -28.29 1.28
N ARG A 227 14.34 -27.33 1.20
CA ARG A 227 15.33 -27.27 0.13
C ARG A 227 16.36 -28.40 0.23
N SER A 228 16.77 -28.74 1.45
CA SER A 228 17.64 -29.89 1.70
C SER A 228 16.98 -31.19 1.23
N LYS A 229 15.73 -31.45 1.65
CA LYS A 229 14.93 -32.61 1.22
C LYS A 229 14.82 -32.69 -0.29
N GLN A 230 14.50 -31.58 -0.97
CA GLN A 230 14.42 -31.53 -2.43
C GLN A 230 15.73 -31.96 -3.11
N VAL A 231 16.90 -31.64 -2.54
CA VAL A 231 18.19 -32.10 -3.08
C VAL A 231 18.33 -33.62 -2.96
N PHE A 232 17.94 -34.19 -1.82
CA PHE A 232 17.95 -35.64 -1.60
C PHE A 232 16.93 -36.37 -2.49
N ASP A 233 15.69 -35.89 -2.59
CA ASP A 233 14.64 -36.49 -3.42
C ASP A 233 15.02 -36.47 -4.91
N ASN A 234 15.58 -35.36 -5.40
CA ASN A 234 16.06 -35.27 -6.78
C ASN A 234 17.20 -36.26 -7.05
N TYR A 235 18.03 -36.51 -6.04
CA TYR A 235 19.11 -37.48 -6.14
C TYR A 235 18.58 -38.92 -6.19
N GLU A 236 17.68 -39.28 -5.27
CA GLU A 236 17.02 -40.59 -5.22
C GLU A 236 16.31 -40.91 -6.54
N ASN A 237 15.59 -39.95 -7.11
CA ASN A 237 14.92 -40.11 -8.40
C ASN A 237 15.89 -40.21 -9.59
N SER A 238 17.10 -39.67 -9.48
CA SER A 238 18.10 -39.69 -10.55
C SER A 238 18.93 -40.98 -10.60
N ILE A 239 18.99 -41.73 -9.49
CA ILE A 239 19.82 -42.92 -9.36
C ILE A 239 18.95 -44.17 -9.27
N SER A 240 19.26 -45.15 -10.13
CA SER A 240 18.68 -46.48 -10.02
C SER A 240 19.23 -47.20 -8.79
N TRP A 241 18.35 -47.80 -7.97
CA TRP A 241 18.64 -48.37 -6.64
C TRP A 241 19.89 -49.27 -6.53
N TYR A 242 20.36 -49.88 -7.63
CA TYR A 242 21.55 -50.73 -7.66
C TYR A 242 22.90 -49.99 -7.72
N LYS A 243 22.91 -48.66 -7.96
CA LYS A 243 24.14 -47.83 -8.04
C LYS A 243 24.57 -47.23 -6.69
N TRP A 244 23.75 -47.40 -5.65
CA TRP A 244 23.95 -46.80 -4.33
C TRP A 244 25.27 -47.19 -3.64
N THR A 245 25.84 -48.35 -3.97
CA THR A 245 26.95 -48.95 -3.20
C THR A 245 28.34 -48.85 -3.86
N THR A 246 28.50 -48.29 -5.06
CA THR A 246 29.79 -48.35 -5.78
C THR A 246 30.39 -47.00 -6.21
N GLU A 247 29.60 -45.93 -6.37
CA GLU A 247 30.06 -44.62 -6.89
C GLU A 247 29.43 -43.39 -6.18
N THR A 248 28.66 -43.62 -5.13
CA THR A 248 27.81 -42.59 -4.48
C THR A 248 28.64 -41.77 -3.48
N ASN A 249 29.06 -40.57 -3.85
CA ASN A 249 29.67 -39.61 -2.91
C ASN A 249 28.59 -38.99 -2.00
N LEU A 250 28.21 -39.69 -0.94
CA LEU A 250 27.25 -39.19 0.07
C LEU A 250 27.64 -37.78 0.55
N ASP A 251 28.94 -37.58 0.83
CA ASP A 251 29.53 -36.30 1.24
C ASP A 251 29.28 -35.17 0.23
N GLU A 252 29.25 -35.46 -1.06
CA GLU A 252 29.01 -34.46 -2.11
C GLU A 252 27.54 -34.02 -2.12
N ILE A 253 26.63 -34.95 -1.87
CA ILE A 253 25.19 -34.69 -1.79
C ILE A 253 24.88 -33.87 -0.55
N GLU A 254 25.44 -34.25 0.60
CA GLU A 254 25.29 -33.50 1.86
C GLU A 254 25.84 -32.08 1.74
N ARG A 255 27.02 -31.93 1.14
CA ARG A 255 27.60 -30.61 0.84
C ARG A 255 26.71 -29.80 -0.10
N LYS A 256 26.09 -30.44 -1.10
CA LYS A 256 25.15 -29.75 -2.01
C LYS A 256 23.87 -29.33 -1.29
N ALA A 257 23.32 -30.20 -0.42
CA ALA A 257 22.14 -29.93 0.37
C ALA A 257 22.38 -28.78 1.35
N LEU A 258 23.48 -28.83 2.12
CA LEU A 258 23.88 -27.76 3.02
C LEU A 258 24.12 -26.44 2.27
N SER A 259 24.71 -26.49 1.07
CA SER A 259 24.97 -25.29 0.27
C SER A 259 23.67 -24.60 -0.11
N LYS A 260 22.68 -25.38 -0.54
CA LYS A 260 21.37 -24.86 -0.87
C LYS A 260 20.64 -24.29 0.35
N SER A 261 20.79 -24.89 1.53
CA SER A 261 20.24 -24.38 2.79
C SER A 261 20.91 -23.08 3.24
N LEU A 262 22.24 -23.02 3.27
CA LEU A 262 22.99 -21.82 3.69
C LEU A 262 22.73 -20.63 2.78
N ARG A 263 22.45 -20.87 1.50
CA ARG A 263 22.06 -19.81 0.58
C ARG A 263 20.73 -19.15 0.95
N ILE A 264 19.73 -19.93 1.37
CA ILE A 264 18.46 -19.39 1.86
C ILE A 264 18.74 -18.48 3.07
N LEU A 265 19.56 -18.96 4.00
CA LEU A 265 19.94 -18.18 5.18
C LEU A 265 20.66 -16.89 4.80
N SER A 266 21.62 -16.94 3.86
CA SER A 266 22.34 -15.77 3.38
C SER A 266 21.40 -14.72 2.77
N ILE A 267 20.45 -15.16 1.94
CA ILE A 267 19.49 -14.26 1.28
C ILE A 267 18.59 -13.58 2.31
N MET A 268 18.10 -14.32 3.32
CA MET A 268 17.14 -13.83 4.32
C MET A 268 17.79 -13.06 5.48
N ALA A 269 19.10 -13.21 5.69
CA ALA A 269 19.82 -12.58 6.80
C ALA A 269 19.94 -11.05 6.67
N ALA A 270 19.82 -10.49 5.46
CA ALA A 270 19.92 -9.06 5.23
C ALA A 270 19.04 -8.58 4.08
N ILE A 271 18.43 -7.41 4.26
CA ILE A 271 17.66 -6.71 3.24
C ILE A 271 18.63 -5.93 2.34
N ARG A 272 18.84 -6.41 1.10
CA ARG A 272 19.84 -5.85 0.17
C ARG A 272 19.20 -4.94 -0.87
N TYR A 273 18.60 -3.85 -0.39
CA TYR A 273 18.01 -2.85 -1.26
C TYR A 273 19.06 -1.86 -1.81
N ASP A 274 19.98 -1.36 -1.00
CA ASP A 274 20.92 -0.29 -1.42
C ASP A 274 22.23 -0.79 -2.08
N GLU A 275 22.25 -2.02 -2.61
CA GLU A 275 23.44 -2.66 -3.24
C GLU A 275 24.72 -2.68 -2.41
N MET A 276 24.62 -2.43 -1.09
CA MET A 276 25.77 -2.46 -0.20
C MET A 276 26.37 -3.86 -0.14
N PRO A 277 27.67 -4.02 -0.40
CA PRO A 277 28.31 -5.33 -0.34
C PRO A 277 28.37 -5.82 1.11
N ASP A 278 27.91 -7.04 1.35
CA ASP A 278 28.06 -7.75 2.62
C ASP A 278 28.93 -8.99 2.46
N GLN A 279 29.40 -9.53 3.59
CA GLN A 279 30.17 -10.77 3.63
C GLN A 279 29.40 -11.93 4.26
N ILE A 280 28.08 -11.82 4.39
CA ILE A 280 27.27 -12.80 5.12
C ILE A 280 27.35 -14.17 4.46
N GLU A 281 27.24 -14.23 3.12
CA GLU A 281 27.39 -15.48 2.38
C GLU A 281 28.76 -16.11 2.65
N ASN A 282 29.84 -15.35 2.47
CA ASN A 282 31.20 -15.86 2.65
C ASN A 282 31.43 -16.39 4.07
N VAL A 283 30.98 -15.67 5.10
CA VAL A 283 31.12 -16.08 6.50
C VAL A 283 30.30 -17.33 6.82
N LEU A 284 29.07 -17.43 6.31
CA LEU A 284 28.22 -18.61 6.51
C LEU A 284 28.84 -19.85 5.86
N TYR A 285 29.31 -19.72 4.63
CA TYR A 285 29.94 -20.83 3.92
C TYR A 285 31.26 -21.24 4.58
N SER A 286 32.17 -20.32 4.89
CA SER A 286 33.45 -20.68 5.53
C SER A 286 33.28 -21.30 6.92
N SER A 287 32.26 -20.88 7.69
CA SER A 287 32.07 -21.37 9.06
C SER A 287 31.41 -22.76 9.14
N LEU A 288 30.52 -23.05 8.18
CA LEU A 288 29.64 -24.23 8.24
C LEU A 288 29.94 -25.27 7.17
N MET A 289 30.55 -24.90 6.05
CA MET A 289 31.02 -25.87 5.04
C MET A 289 32.39 -26.45 5.36
N ASP A 290 33.34 -25.60 5.74
CA ASP A 290 34.73 -26.04 5.95
C ASP A 290 34.87 -26.92 7.21
N ARG A 291 33.89 -26.85 8.13
CA ARG A 291 33.78 -27.77 9.27
C ARG A 291 33.53 -29.22 8.86
N ILE A 292 32.85 -29.47 7.74
CA ILE A 292 32.60 -30.83 7.23
C ILE A 292 33.90 -31.44 6.66
N VAL A 293 34.88 -30.60 6.29
CA VAL A 293 36.17 -31.04 5.76
C VAL A 293 37.17 -31.39 6.89
N LEU A 294 36.90 -31.00 8.14
CA LEU A 294 37.79 -31.30 9.25
C LEU A 294 37.70 -32.77 9.64
N ASN A 295 38.61 -33.54 9.05
CA ASN A 295 39.18 -34.77 9.59
C ASN A 295 39.22 -34.70 11.14
N PRO A 296 38.81 -35.75 11.88
CA PRO A 296 38.67 -35.71 13.35
C PRO A 296 39.96 -35.42 14.16
N SER A 297 41.09 -35.14 13.51
CA SER A 297 42.40 -35.09 14.16
C SER A 297 42.98 -33.68 14.43
N LEU A 298 42.28 -32.57 14.19
CA LEU A 298 42.85 -31.24 14.42
C LEU A 298 41.96 -30.29 15.25
N GLN A 299 42.20 -30.40 16.56
CA GLN A 299 42.29 -29.34 17.59
C GLN A 299 41.09 -28.41 17.87
N LYS A 300 40.52 -28.66 19.07
CA LYS A 300 40.01 -27.72 20.10
C LYS A 300 40.66 -26.32 19.95
N THR A 301 40.00 -25.14 19.92
CA THR A 301 38.97 -24.50 20.78
C THR A 301 38.75 -23.04 20.26
N PRO A 302 37.89 -22.14 20.82
CA PRO A 302 36.54 -22.24 21.38
C PRO A 302 35.51 -21.29 20.69
N MET A 303 34.29 -21.78 20.48
CA MET A 303 33.10 -20.98 20.80
C MET A 303 32.06 -22.01 21.24
N GLU A 304 31.87 -22.12 22.57
CA GLU A 304 30.95 -23.05 23.21
C GLU A 304 29.51 -22.70 22.82
N ALA A 305 29.01 -23.30 21.75
CA ALA A 305 27.70 -23.89 21.79
C ALA A 305 27.94 -25.37 22.15
N GLU A 306 27.42 -25.83 23.29
CA GLU A 306 27.37 -27.25 23.62
C GLU A 306 26.73 -27.98 22.44
N LEU A 307 27.54 -28.71 21.67
CA LEU A 307 27.05 -29.60 20.64
C LEU A 307 26.41 -30.81 21.33
N ASP A 308 25.20 -31.15 20.90
CA ASP A 308 24.49 -32.34 21.32
C ASP A 308 25.38 -33.58 21.06
N PRO A 309 25.64 -34.44 22.07
CA PRO A 309 26.41 -35.66 21.88
C PRO A 309 25.83 -36.62 20.82
N LEU A 310 24.56 -36.45 20.41
CA LEU A 310 23.96 -37.18 19.29
C LEU A 310 24.40 -36.69 17.90
N ALA A 311 25.10 -35.56 17.80
CA ALA A 311 25.60 -34.98 16.54
C ALA A 311 27.02 -35.43 16.18
N LEU A 312 27.64 -36.30 16.98
CA LEU A 312 28.96 -36.89 16.71
C LEU A 312 28.80 -38.21 15.97
N ASP A 313 29.36 -38.31 14.76
CA ASP A 313 29.27 -39.47 13.88
C ASP A 313 30.22 -40.63 14.26
N THR A 314 30.61 -40.70 15.54
CA THR A 314 31.42 -41.79 16.09
C THR A 314 30.53 -42.76 16.84
N TRP A 315 29.93 -43.70 16.14
CA TRP A 315 29.31 -44.87 16.76
C TRP A 315 30.39 -45.90 17.10
N GLU A 316 30.48 -46.31 18.37
CA GLU A 316 31.33 -47.43 18.76
C GLU A 316 30.78 -48.74 18.16
N GLU A 317 31.62 -49.43 17.40
CA GLU A 317 31.30 -50.71 16.78
C GLU A 317 31.09 -51.77 17.88
N VAL A 318 29.87 -52.29 18.02
CA VAL A 318 29.54 -53.31 19.02
C VAL A 318 30.18 -54.64 18.60
N THR A 319 31.27 -55.02 19.26
CA THR A 319 31.88 -56.35 19.06
C THR A 319 30.91 -57.44 19.49
N VAL A 320 30.46 -58.24 18.53
CA VAL A 320 29.65 -59.44 18.77
C VAL A 320 30.51 -60.47 19.49
N GLY A 321 30.21 -60.74 20.76
CA GLY A 321 30.88 -61.76 21.55
C GLY A 321 30.66 -63.16 20.98
N GLU A 322 31.76 -63.88 20.79
CA GLU A 322 31.80 -65.29 20.38
C GLU A 322 31.02 -66.16 21.38
N TYR A 323 29.98 -66.85 20.89
CA TYR A 323 29.41 -68.00 21.59
C TYR A 323 30.37 -69.19 21.44
N VAL A 324 31.09 -69.51 22.51
CA VAL A 324 31.82 -70.78 22.60
C VAL A 324 30.85 -71.89 23.02
N SER A 325 30.88 -73.00 22.27
CA SER A 325 30.04 -74.20 22.40
C SER A 325 30.13 -74.92 23.73
#